data_AF-A0A9Q0Z069-F1
#
_entry.id   AF-A0A9Q0Z069-F1
#
_cell.length_a   1.000
_cell.length_b   1.000
_cell.length_c   1.000
_cell.angle_alpha   90.00
_cell.angle_beta   90.00
_cell.angle_gamma   90.00
#
_symmetry.space_group_name_H-M   'P 1'
#
loop_
_entity.id
_entity.type
_entity.pdbx_description
1 polymer ?
#
loop_
_entity_poly.entity_id
_entity_poly.type
_entity_poly.pdbx_seq_one_letter_code
_entity_poly.pdbx_strand_id
1 'polypeptide(L)'
;MIRKNAEQGRPVSCLINNPFIPWVTDVATGLGLPSAMLWVQSCACFAAYYHYHHGTVPFPDEEHPEKDVQLPCMTLLKYDEVPSFLHPTTPYPFFRRAILGQYKNLDKPFCILMETFEELEPELIQHMSEIFPIKAVGPLFRNPKSSGGER
;
A
#
# COMPACT_ATOMS: atom_id res chain seq x y z
N MET A 1 13.55 21.07 -2.52
CA MET A 1 13.96 20.13 -3.58
C MET A 1 13.16 20.28 -4.86
N ILE A 2 11.82 20.20 -4.81
CA ILE A 2 10.96 20.32 -6.01
C ILE A 2 11.17 21.65 -6.76
N ARG A 3 11.01 22.79 -6.07
CA ARG A 3 11.22 24.13 -6.66
C ARG A 3 12.64 24.33 -7.19
N LYS A 4 13.66 23.91 -6.42
CA LYS A 4 15.07 23.95 -6.83
C LYS A 4 15.35 23.19 -8.13
N ASN A 5 14.71 22.03 -8.34
CA ASN A 5 14.85 21.29 -9.60
C ASN A 5 14.24 22.05 -10.79
N ALA A 6 13.08 22.71 -10.59
CA ALA A 6 12.49 23.56 -11.61
C ALA A 6 13.37 24.79 -11.95
N GLU A 7 13.95 25.45 -10.94
CA GLU A 7 14.92 26.56 -11.12
C GLU A 7 16.17 26.14 -11.91
N GLN A 8 16.56 24.88 -11.81
CA GLN A 8 17.67 24.29 -12.57
C GLN A 8 17.26 23.76 -13.96
N GLY A 9 16.07 24.11 -14.46
CA GLY A 9 15.56 23.67 -15.76
C GLY A 9 15.14 22.20 -15.82
N ARG A 10 14.94 21.55 -14.67
CA ARG A 10 14.55 20.14 -14.54
C ARG A 10 13.26 20.00 -13.72
N PRO A 11 12.11 20.54 -14.18
CA PRO A 11 10.88 20.49 -13.39
C PRO A 11 10.47 19.05 -13.07
N VAL A 12 10.04 18.82 -11.83
CA VAL A 12 9.49 17.53 -11.40
C VAL A 12 8.14 17.35 -12.07
N SER A 13 7.93 16.20 -12.73
CA SER A 13 6.69 15.89 -13.45
C SER A 13 5.71 15.05 -12.64
N CYS A 14 6.20 14.27 -11.67
CA CYS A 14 5.40 13.36 -10.86
C CYS A 14 6.12 13.07 -9.54
N LEU A 15 5.35 12.79 -8.49
CA LEU A 15 5.87 12.35 -7.21
C LEU A 15 5.44 10.92 -6.92
N ILE A 16 6.40 10.02 -6.69
CA ILE A 16 6.12 8.67 -6.18
C ILE A 16 6.33 8.68 -4.66
N ASN A 17 5.25 8.50 -3.90
CA ASN A 17 5.31 8.46 -2.44
C ASN A 17 5.43 7.03 -1.92
N ASN A 18 5.89 6.92 -0.68
CA ASN A 18 5.89 5.68 0.08
C ASN A 18 4.73 5.72 1.08
N PRO A 19 4.03 4.58 1.33
CA PRO A 19 2.89 4.49 2.25
C PRO A 19 3.15 5.03 3.66
N PHE A 20 4.40 4.99 4.14
CA PHE A 20 4.75 5.46 5.48
C PHE A 20 4.76 6.99 5.63
N ILE A 21 4.62 7.74 4.53
CA ILE A 21 4.69 9.20 4.53
C ILE A 21 3.45 9.80 3.85
N PRO A 22 2.25 9.68 4.46
CA PRO A 22 0.97 9.99 3.80
C PRO A 22 0.80 11.47 3.43
N TRP A 23 1.47 12.41 4.12
CA TRP A 23 1.40 13.85 3.84
C TRP A 23 2.08 14.25 2.53
N VAL A 24 2.93 13.38 1.97
CA VAL A 24 3.65 13.68 0.73
C VAL A 24 2.69 13.85 -0.45
N THR A 25 1.57 13.14 -0.45
CA THR A 25 0.51 13.31 -1.44
C THR A 25 -0.13 14.69 -1.36
N ASP A 26 -0.35 15.22 -0.14
CA ASP A 26 -0.87 16.58 0.04
C ASP A 26 0.08 17.64 -0.53
N VAL A 27 1.39 17.41 -0.41
CA VAL A 27 2.40 18.29 -1.02
C VAL A 27 2.37 18.21 -2.54
N ALA A 28 2.18 17.03 -3.13
CA ALA A 28 2.02 16.89 -4.58
C ALA A 28 0.77 17.65 -5.06
N THR A 29 -0.37 17.45 -4.41
CA THR A 29 -1.63 18.14 -4.70
C THR A 29 -1.48 19.67 -4.59
N GLY A 30 -0.88 20.16 -3.50
CA GLY A 30 -0.66 21.60 -3.28
C GLY A 30 0.30 22.25 -4.29
N LEU A 31 1.12 21.45 -4.98
CA LEU A 31 2.01 21.89 -6.05
C LEU A 31 1.44 21.64 -7.45
N GLY A 32 0.22 21.10 -7.57
CA GLY A 32 -0.38 20.73 -8.85
C GLY A 32 0.35 19.59 -9.57
N LEU A 33 1.07 18.74 -8.84
CA LEU A 33 1.80 17.61 -9.40
C LEU A 33 0.98 16.33 -9.29
N PRO A 34 0.95 15.47 -10.33
CA PRO A 34 0.41 14.13 -10.19
C PRO A 34 1.29 13.31 -9.23
N SER A 35 0.66 12.38 -8.51
CA SER A 35 1.35 11.46 -7.61
C SER A 35 0.89 10.03 -7.76
N ALA A 36 1.80 9.09 -7.50
CA ALA A 36 1.51 7.67 -7.36
C ALA A 36 2.05 7.16 -6.03
N MET A 37 1.46 6.08 -5.51
CA MET A 37 1.95 5.40 -4.31
C MET A 37 2.68 4.11 -4.67
N LEU A 38 3.93 3.99 -4.24
CA LEU A 38 4.64 2.72 -4.30
C LEU A 38 4.34 1.91 -3.03
N TRP A 39 3.46 0.93 -3.15
CA TRP A 39 3.14 -0.03 -2.11
C TRP A 39 4.17 -1.16 -2.09
N VAL A 40 5.00 -1.19 -1.06
CA VAL A 40 6.17 -2.09 -0.96
C VAL A 40 5.89 -3.40 -0.21
N GLN A 41 4.62 -3.71 0.03
CA GLN A 41 4.17 -4.95 0.67
C GLN A 41 3.25 -5.74 -0.28
N SER A 42 2.84 -6.93 0.11
CA SER A 42 1.90 -7.75 -0.67
C SER A 42 0.53 -7.06 -0.82
N CYS A 43 -0.24 -7.50 -1.83
CA CYS A 43 -1.62 -7.08 -1.98
C CYS A 43 -2.46 -7.53 -0.78
N ALA A 44 -2.16 -8.69 -0.19
CA ALA A 44 -2.72 -9.19 1.06
C ALA A 44 -2.63 -8.19 2.21
N CYS A 45 -1.45 -7.57 2.41
CA CYS A 45 -1.28 -6.52 3.41
C CYS A 45 -2.15 -5.31 3.09
N PHE A 46 -2.18 -4.88 1.82
CA PHE A 46 -2.99 -3.73 1.41
C PHE A 46 -4.49 -3.95 1.67
N ALA A 47 -5.02 -5.12 1.32
CA ALA A 47 -6.40 -5.50 1.55
C ALA A 47 -6.73 -5.59 3.05
N ALA A 48 -5.88 -6.24 3.85
CA ALA A 48 -6.06 -6.34 5.29
C ALA A 48 -6.18 -4.94 5.93
N TYR A 49 -5.30 -4.01 5.55
CA TYR A 49 -5.25 -2.68 6.15
C TYR A 49 -6.43 -1.82 5.67
N TYR A 50 -6.84 -1.99 4.40
CA TYR A 50 -8.04 -1.36 3.85
C TYR A 50 -9.29 -1.79 4.65
N HIS A 51 -9.51 -3.09 4.79
CA HIS A 51 -10.69 -3.62 5.47
C HIS A 51 -10.70 -3.31 6.96
N TYR A 52 -9.52 -3.30 7.61
CA TYR A 52 -9.38 -2.83 8.99
C TYR A 52 -9.75 -1.35 9.12
N HIS A 53 -9.19 -0.48 8.27
CA HIS A 53 -9.44 0.97 8.33
C HIS A 53 -10.91 1.32 8.12
N HIS A 54 -11.59 0.61 7.21
CA HIS A 54 -13.00 0.87 6.89
C HIS A 54 -13.99 0.05 7.73
N GLY A 55 -13.51 -0.86 8.60
CA GLY A 55 -14.35 -1.69 9.45
C GLY A 55 -15.28 -2.63 8.68
N THR A 56 -14.91 -3.04 7.47
CA THR A 56 -15.76 -3.84 6.59
C THR A 56 -15.73 -5.34 6.92
N VAL A 57 -14.75 -5.77 7.72
CA VAL A 57 -14.61 -7.15 8.21
C VAL A 57 -14.20 -7.10 9.69
N PRO A 58 -14.56 -8.11 10.50
CA PRO A 58 -14.18 -8.15 11.91
C PRO A 58 -12.69 -8.48 12.06
N PHE A 59 -11.99 -7.71 12.88
CA PHE A 59 -10.60 -7.95 13.32
C PHE A 59 -10.54 -8.21 14.84
N PRO A 60 -9.39 -8.67 15.37
CA PRO A 60 -9.14 -8.73 16.81
C PRO A 60 -9.44 -7.41 17.52
N ASP A 61 -10.09 -7.51 18.67
CA ASP A 61 -10.46 -6.41 19.57
C ASP A 61 -10.19 -6.80 21.04
N GLU A 62 -10.39 -5.86 21.97
CA GLU A 62 -10.09 -6.10 23.40
C GLU A 62 -10.90 -7.25 24.01
N GLU A 63 -12.11 -7.51 23.50
CA GLU A 63 -12.97 -8.61 23.98
C GLU A 63 -12.59 -9.94 23.34
N HIS A 64 -12.11 -9.92 22.09
CA HIS A 64 -11.78 -11.08 21.27
C HIS A 64 -10.40 -10.91 20.62
N PRO A 65 -9.29 -10.98 21.40
CA PRO A 65 -7.94 -10.70 20.90
C PRO A 65 -7.39 -11.78 19.96
N GLU A 66 -7.94 -12.99 20.00
CA GLU A 66 -7.54 -14.16 19.18
C GLU A 66 -8.53 -14.44 18.04
N LYS A 67 -9.17 -13.39 17.51
CA LYS A 67 -10.15 -13.52 16.42
C LYS A 67 -9.45 -13.73 15.08
N ASP A 68 -9.77 -14.84 14.41
CA ASP A 68 -9.38 -15.08 13.02
C ASP A 68 -10.08 -14.09 12.07
N VAL A 69 -9.42 -13.75 10.95
CA VAL A 69 -9.89 -12.74 9.99
C VAL A 69 -10.12 -13.36 8.63
N GLN A 70 -11.35 -13.26 8.13
CA GLN A 70 -11.71 -13.66 6.77
C GLN A 70 -11.78 -12.42 5.87
N LEU A 71 -10.78 -12.24 5.01
CA LEU A 71 -10.78 -11.18 3.99
C LEU A 71 -11.47 -11.69 2.71
N PRO A 72 -12.07 -10.82 1.89
CA PRO A 72 -12.51 -11.17 0.54
C PRO A 72 -11.34 -11.69 -0.30
N CYS A 73 -11.59 -12.68 -1.16
CA CYS A 73 -10.60 -13.23 -2.10
C CYS A 73 -9.30 -13.73 -1.43
N MET A 74 -9.36 -14.15 -0.17
CA MET A 74 -8.23 -14.69 0.59
C MET A 74 -8.65 -15.88 1.45
N THR A 75 -7.68 -16.70 1.83
CA THR A 75 -7.85 -17.71 2.88
C THR A 75 -8.07 -17.06 4.24
N LEU A 76 -8.72 -17.78 5.14
CA LEU A 76 -8.86 -17.37 6.54
C LEU A 76 -7.46 -17.12 7.14
N LEU A 77 -7.24 -15.92 7.67
CA LEU A 77 -6.05 -15.59 8.43
C LEU A 77 -6.28 -15.95 9.89
N LYS A 78 -5.37 -16.73 10.47
CA LYS A 78 -5.35 -16.93 11.92
C LYS A 78 -5.00 -15.63 12.63
N TYR A 79 -5.46 -15.50 13.87
CA TYR A 79 -5.23 -14.28 14.64
C TYR A 79 -3.74 -13.90 14.70
N ASP A 80 -2.82 -14.87 14.72
CA ASP A 80 -1.37 -14.66 14.77
C ASP A 80 -0.73 -14.40 13.39
N GLU A 81 -1.48 -14.58 12.30
CA GLU A 81 -1.10 -14.21 10.93
C GLU A 81 -1.51 -12.77 10.59
N VAL A 82 -2.40 -12.17 11.39
CA VAL A 82 -2.79 -10.75 11.26
C VAL A 82 -1.60 -9.86 11.63
N PRO A 83 -1.31 -8.80 10.85
CA PRO A 83 -0.25 -7.86 11.19
C PRO A 83 -0.38 -7.34 12.62
N SER A 84 0.66 -7.56 13.44
CA SER A 84 0.66 -7.27 14.88
C SER A 84 0.30 -5.81 15.23
N PHE A 85 0.53 -4.88 14.31
CA PHE A 85 0.14 -3.48 14.50
C PHE A 85 -1.36 -3.25 14.40
N LEU A 86 -2.17 -4.20 13.92
CA LEU A 86 -3.63 -4.14 13.88
C LEU A 86 -4.29 -4.70 15.15
N HIS A 87 -3.57 -5.49 15.96
CA HIS A 87 -4.09 -6.06 17.20
C HIS A 87 -4.36 -5.01 18.29
N PRO A 88 -5.41 -5.17 19.11
CA PRO A 88 -5.77 -4.23 20.17
C PRO A 88 -4.58 -3.85 21.06
N THR A 89 -3.80 -4.86 21.47
CA THR A 89 -2.66 -4.78 22.39
C THR A 89 -1.33 -4.36 21.73
N THR A 90 -1.37 -3.77 20.53
CA THR A 90 -0.15 -3.53 19.77
C THR A 90 0.87 -2.65 20.50
N PRO A 91 2.18 -3.03 20.51
CA PRO A 91 3.24 -2.13 20.96
C PRO A 91 3.60 -1.06 19.91
N TYR A 92 2.97 -1.08 18.73
CA TYR A 92 3.29 -0.20 17.60
C TYR A 92 2.13 0.76 17.21
N PRO A 93 1.51 1.50 18.15
CA PRO A 93 0.36 2.35 17.83
C PRO A 93 0.70 3.52 16.90
N PHE A 94 1.96 3.99 16.94
CA PHE A 94 2.44 5.00 16.00
C PHE A 94 2.50 4.45 14.57
N PHE A 95 2.99 3.22 14.41
CA PHE A 95 3.08 2.56 13.11
C PHE A 95 1.68 2.32 12.51
N ARG A 96 0.72 1.87 13.34
CA ARG A 96 -0.71 1.79 12.94
C ARG A 96 -1.19 3.13 12.40
N ARG A 97 -1.01 4.22 13.15
CA ARG A 97 -1.48 5.54 12.71
C ARG A 97 -0.79 6.01 11.41
N ALA A 98 0.51 5.74 11.26
CA ALA A 98 1.27 6.13 10.09
C ALA A 98 0.79 5.40 8.82
N ILE A 99 0.69 4.07 8.87
CA ILE A 99 0.18 3.25 7.75
C ILE A 99 -1.28 3.57 7.48
N LEU A 100 -2.15 3.49 8.49
CA LEU A 100 -3.59 3.63 8.26
C LEU A 100 -3.96 5.06 7.85
N GLY A 101 -3.15 6.05 8.21
CA GLY A 101 -3.33 7.44 7.81
C GLY A 101 -3.34 7.64 6.29
N GLN A 102 -2.68 6.77 5.52
CA GLN A 102 -2.67 6.87 4.05
C GLN A 102 -4.04 6.59 3.43
N TYR A 103 -4.87 5.75 4.05
CA TYR A 103 -6.17 5.31 3.49
C TYR A 103 -7.17 6.46 3.39
N LYS A 104 -6.95 7.53 4.15
CA LYS A 104 -7.70 8.79 4.05
C LYS A 104 -7.37 9.62 2.80
N ASN A 105 -6.25 9.30 2.14
CA ASN A 105 -5.67 10.07 1.05
C ASN A 105 -5.50 9.21 -0.22
N LEU A 106 -6.02 7.98 -0.28
CA LEU A 106 -5.82 7.07 -1.42
C LEU A 106 -6.58 7.47 -2.69
N ASP A 107 -7.48 8.43 -2.59
CA ASP A 107 -8.18 9.08 -3.70
C ASP A 107 -7.29 10.08 -4.47
N LYS A 108 -6.20 10.55 -3.85
CA LYS A 108 -5.32 11.57 -4.44
C LYS A 108 -4.27 11.02 -5.41
N PRO A 109 -3.60 9.89 -5.15
CA PRO A 109 -2.73 9.28 -6.13
C PRO A 109 -3.53 8.80 -7.34
N PHE A 110 -3.01 9.02 -8.55
CA PHE A 110 -3.66 8.48 -9.76
C PHE A 110 -3.50 6.97 -9.89
N CYS A 111 -2.54 6.38 -9.16
CA CYS A 111 -2.24 4.95 -9.18
C CYS A 111 -1.51 4.49 -7.91
N ILE A 112 -1.79 3.26 -7.50
CA ILE A 112 -1.04 2.49 -6.50
C ILE A 112 -0.20 1.47 -7.26
N LEU A 113 1.11 1.69 -7.27
CA LEU A 113 2.11 0.80 -7.84
C LEU A 113 2.46 -0.25 -6.78
N MET A 114 2.03 -1.50 -6.96
CA MET A 114 2.30 -2.57 -6.00
C MET A 114 3.56 -3.33 -6.38
N GLU A 115 4.44 -3.52 -5.39
CA GLU A 115 5.62 -4.38 -5.48
C GLU A 115 5.21 -5.86 -5.39
N THR A 116 4.50 -6.32 -6.43
CA THR A 116 4.01 -7.68 -6.64
C THR A 116 3.83 -7.91 -8.14
N PHE A 117 3.46 -9.12 -8.54
CA PHE A 117 3.09 -9.47 -9.92
C PHE A 117 1.74 -10.19 -9.93
N GLU A 118 0.99 -10.08 -11.03
CA GLU A 118 -0.41 -10.52 -11.12
C GLU A 118 -0.59 -12.01 -10.75
N GLU A 119 0.31 -12.86 -11.23
CA GLU A 119 0.22 -14.31 -11.02
C GLU A 119 0.43 -14.75 -9.56
N LEU A 120 0.94 -13.88 -8.68
CA LEU A 120 1.16 -14.20 -7.27
C LEU A 120 -0.13 -14.09 -6.44
N GLU A 121 -0.94 -13.06 -6.69
CA GLU A 121 -2.14 -12.73 -5.91
C GLU A 121 -3.31 -12.32 -6.83
N PRO A 122 -3.68 -13.13 -7.85
CA PRO A 122 -4.51 -12.66 -8.97
C PRO A 122 -5.91 -12.22 -8.55
N GLU A 123 -6.61 -13.03 -7.76
CA GLU A 123 -7.95 -12.71 -7.29
C GLU A 123 -7.98 -11.47 -6.40
N LEU A 124 -6.93 -11.29 -5.60
CA LEU A 124 -6.85 -10.17 -4.68
C LEU A 124 -6.47 -8.86 -5.37
N ILE A 125 -5.52 -8.90 -6.31
CA ILE A 125 -5.16 -7.75 -7.13
C ILE A 125 -6.37 -7.33 -7.95
N GLN A 126 -7.09 -8.27 -8.55
CA GLN A 126 -8.34 -8.00 -9.26
C GLN A 126 -9.36 -7.33 -8.33
N HIS A 127 -9.64 -7.93 -7.16
CA HIS A 127 -10.61 -7.39 -6.21
C HIS A 127 -10.26 -5.98 -5.75
N MET A 128 -9.01 -5.74 -5.35
CA MET A 128 -8.59 -4.41 -4.89
C MET A 128 -8.54 -3.39 -6.05
N SER A 129 -8.33 -3.84 -7.29
CA SER A 129 -8.34 -2.97 -8.49
C SER A 129 -9.74 -2.45 -8.84
N GLU A 130 -10.80 -3.09 -8.34
CA GLU A 130 -12.17 -2.58 -8.46
C GLU A 130 -12.42 -1.37 -7.53
N ILE A 131 -11.57 -1.18 -6.51
CA ILE A 131 -11.70 -0.13 -5.50
C ILE A 131 -10.71 1.01 -5.78
N PHE A 132 -9.46 0.69 -6.13
CA PHE A 132 -8.40 1.66 -6.40
C PHE A 132 -7.68 1.37 -7.71
N PRO A 133 -7.11 2.38 -8.38
CA PRO A 133 -6.28 2.16 -9.58
C PRO A 133 -4.95 1.50 -9.20
N ILE A 134 -4.93 0.18 -9.15
CA ILE A 134 -3.75 -0.63 -8.79
C ILE A 134 -3.01 -1.08 -10.05
N LYS A 135 -1.68 -1.11 -9.97
CA LYS A 135 -0.81 -1.71 -10.98
C LYS A 135 0.29 -2.51 -10.32
N ALA A 136 0.36 -3.80 -10.61
CA ALA A 136 1.51 -4.63 -10.28
C ALA A 136 2.74 -4.17 -11.08
N VAL A 137 3.83 -3.84 -10.39
CA VAL A 137 5.10 -3.37 -10.99
C VAL A 137 6.32 -4.18 -10.54
N GLY A 138 6.09 -5.22 -9.76
CA GLY A 138 7.13 -6.08 -9.22
C GLY A 138 7.48 -7.26 -10.14
N PRO A 139 8.50 -8.04 -9.75
CA PRO A 139 9.47 -7.68 -8.71
C PRO A 139 10.40 -6.56 -9.21
N LEU A 140 10.54 -5.48 -8.44
CA LEU A 140 11.50 -4.40 -8.71
C LEU A 140 12.94 -4.83 -8.44
N PHE A 141 13.15 -5.93 -7.71
CA PHE A 141 14.47 -6.55 -7.58
C PHE A 141 14.98 -7.00 -8.96
N ARG A 142 16.09 -6.41 -9.38
CA ARG A 142 16.81 -6.82 -10.60
C ARG A 142 17.90 -7.81 -10.24
N ASN A 143 17.80 -9.05 -10.72
CA ASN A 143 18.89 -10.01 -10.61
C ASN A 143 20.04 -9.60 -11.54
N PRO A 144 21.23 -9.24 -11.02
CA PRO A 144 22.35 -8.82 -11.86
C PRO A 144 22.85 -9.93 -12.82
N LYS A 145 22.51 -11.19 -12.54
CA LYS A 145 22.94 -12.37 -13.32
C LYS A 145 21.94 -12.79 -14.41
N SER A 146 20.76 -12.19 -14.48
CA SER A 146 19.70 -12.59 -15.43
C SER A 146 19.79 -11.87 -16.79
N SER A 147 20.85 -11.11 -17.07
CA SER A 147 21.08 -10.46 -18.36
C SER A 147 21.53 -11.42 -19.48
N GLY A 148 21.03 -12.66 -19.47
CA GLY A 148 21.39 -13.73 -20.41
C GLY A 148 20.20 -14.48 -21.01
N GLY A 149 18.99 -13.94 -20.95
CA GLY A 149 17.81 -14.48 -21.62
C GLY A 149 17.37 -13.55 -22.75
N GLU A 150 17.17 -14.11 -23.94
CA GLU A 150 17.03 -13.47 -25.23
C GLU A 150 15.83 -12.50 -25.35
N ARG A 151 16.00 -11.51 -26.25
CA ARG A 151 14.95 -10.62 -26.77
C ARG A 151 14.09 -11.35 -27.80
#